data_AF-A0A9X0QI82-F1
#
_entry.id   AF-A0A9X0QI82-F1
#
_cell.length_a   1.000
_cell.length_b   1.000
_cell.length_c   1.000
_cell.angle_alpha   90.00
_cell.angle_beta   90.00
_cell.angle_gamma   90.00
#
_symmetry.space_group_name_H-M   'P 1'
#
loop_
_entity.id
_entity.type
_entity.pdbx_description
1 polymer ?
#
loop_
_entity_poly.entity_id
_entity_poly.type
_entity_poly.pdbx_seq_one_letter_code
_entity_poly.pdbx_strand_id
1 'polypeptide(L)'
;MIAPGRLDQKIINFIKTYDTGKPLTGNPNFNAYAANPHTDDSDHYMVRIDEQLGSKDTFFFRYDELNVTDVSPTSISQSLTNSVAAKGLGAGWSRAFTPSILFDFRFGIATRPFLRGTPDINGDGPAKALGFSSTGGTFLGLGAPYAIPGIASGFGSQAPNTISNPVA
;
A
#
# COMPACT_ATOMS: atom_id res chain seq x y z
N MET A 1 36.98 4.95 -20.38
CA MET A 1 35.70 5.67 -20.49
C MET A 1 34.85 5.03 -21.58
N ILE A 2 33.56 4.80 -21.34
CA ILE A 2 32.63 4.30 -22.37
C ILE A 2 32.29 5.46 -23.29
N ALA A 3 32.33 5.26 -24.61
CA ALA A 3 32.04 6.32 -25.58
C ALA A 3 30.57 6.80 -25.44
N PRO A 4 30.28 8.12 -25.54
CA PRO A 4 28.93 8.67 -25.36
C PRO A 4 27.86 8.05 -26.26
N GLY A 5 28.23 7.62 -27.48
CA GLY A 5 27.33 6.94 -28.42
C GLY A 5 27.01 5.48 -28.07
N ARG A 6 27.58 4.92 -26.99
CA ARG A 6 27.32 3.54 -26.53
C ARG A 6 26.38 3.48 -25.32
N LEU A 7 25.97 4.63 -24.78
CA LEU A 7 25.03 4.69 -23.67
C LEU A 7 23.68 5.18 -24.20
N ASP A 8 22.61 4.48 -23.84
CA ASP A 8 21.26 4.92 -24.17
C ASP A 8 20.93 6.21 -23.39
N GLN A 9 20.70 7.30 -24.12
CA GLN A 9 20.41 8.60 -23.53
C GLN A 9 19.10 8.60 -22.73
N LYS A 10 18.13 7.74 -23.08
CA LYS A 10 16.89 7.58 -22.32
C LYS A 10 17.19 7.03 -20.93
N ILE A 11 18.06 6.02 -20.84
CA ILE A 11 18.46 5.42 -19.56
C ILE A 11 19.26 6.42 -18.71
N ILE A 12 20.17 7.19 -19.32
CA ILE A 12 20.89 8.26 -18.61
C ILE A 12 19.91 9.27 -18.01
N ASN A 13 18.94 9.73 -18.80
CA ASN A 13 17.97 10.71 -18.34
C ASN A 13 17.05 10.12 -17.25
N PHE A 14 16.67 8.85 -17.39
CA PHE A 14 15.88 8.14 -16.37
C PHE A 14 16.62 8.10 -15.03
N ILE A 15 17.87 7.64 -15.02
CA ILE A 15 18.68 7.57 -13.80
C ILE A 15 18.86 8.96 -13.20
N LYS A 16 19.17 9.99 -14.00
CA LYS A 16 19.30 11.37 -13.48
C LYS A 16 18.04 11.91 -12.81
N THR A 17 16.86 11.49 -13.26
CA THR A 17 15.61 11.91 -12.64
C THR A 17 15.39 11.23 -11.29
N TYR A 18 15.60 9.92 -11.22
CA TYR A 18 15.18 9.10 -10.07
C TYR A 18 16.31 8.72 -9.10
N ASP A 19 17.57 8.92 -9.48
CA ASP A 19 18.72 8.83 -8.59
C ASP A 19 18.97 10.20 -7.95
N THR A 20 18.26 10.48 -6.87
CA THR A 20 18.39 11.75 -6.14
C THR A 20 19.50 11.72 -5.08
N GLY A 21 20.35 10.68 -5.08
CA GLY A 21 21.37 10.47 -4.06
C GLY A 21 22.40 11.59 -4.01
N LYS A 22 22.36 12.40 -2.94
CA LYS A 22 23.56 13.12 -2.51
C LYS A 22 24.46 12.10 -1.81
N PRO A 23 25.73 11.92 -2.24
CA PRO A 23 26.62 10.96 -1.62
C PRO A 23 26.77 11.28 -0.13
N LEU A 24 26.34 10.34 0.72
CA LEU A 24 26.63 10.35 2.14
C LEU A 24 28.15 10.28 2.31
N THR A 25 28.75 11.33 2.84
CA THR A 25 30.18 11.36 3.13
C THR A 25 30.47 10.65 4.45
N GLY A 26 31.54 9.84 4.50
CA GLY A 26 32.00 9.19 5.74
C GLY A 26 31.38 7.82 6.04
N ASN A 27 30.54 7.26 5.16
CA ASN A 27 30.07 5.87 5.27
C ASN A 27 30.48 5.07 4.01
N PRO A 28 31.32 4.02 4.14
CA PRO A 28 31.80 3.26 2.99
C PRO A 28 30.74 2.32 2.39
N ASN A 29 29.63 2.07 3.10
CA ASN A 29 28.64 1.06 2.73
C ASN A 29 27.34 1.65 2.16
N PHE A 30 27.07 2.94 2.38
CA PHE A 30 25.82 3.57 1.97
C PHE A 30 26.08 4.91 1.29
N ASN A 31 25.36 5.18 0.21
CA ASN A 31 25.47 6.40 -0.59
C ASN A 31 24.44 7.47 -0.21
N ALA A 32 23.44 7.15 0.61
CA ALA A 32 22.39 8.08 1.05
C ALA A 32 21.79 7.64 2.39
N TYR A 33 21.20 8.58 3.12
CA TYR A 33 20.42 8.31 4.33
C TYR A 33 19.04 8.98 4.21
N ALA A 34 17.98 8.18 4.28
CA ALA A 34 16.61 8.68 4.34
C ALA A 34 16.24 8.92 5.81
N ALA A 35 16.18 10.19 6.23
CA ALA A 35 15.83 10.59 7.60
C ALA A 35 14.32 10.76 7.81
N ASN A 36 13.52 10.57 6.75
CA ASN A 36 12.09 10.76 6.81
C ASN A 36 11.49 9.72 7.79
N PRO A 37 10.53 10.13 8.63
CA PRO A 37 9.89 9.20 9.54
C PRO A 37 9.06 8.18 8.77
N HIS A 38 9.03 6.95 9.28
CA HIS A 38 7.97 6.00 8.98
C HIS A 38 6.69 6.48 9.68
N THR A 39 5.58 6.57 8.93
CA THR A 39 4.26 6.88 9.48
C THR A 39 3.34 5.69 9.31
N ASP A 40 2.71 5.27 10.39
CA ASP A 40 1.66 4.24 10.41
C ASP A 40 0.46 4.84 11.14
N ASP A 41 -0.62 5.07 10.39
CA ASP A 41 -1.87 5.65 10.88
C ASP A 41 -2.99 4.62 10.68
N SER A 42 -3.76 4.37 11.74
CA SER A 42 -4.79 3.33 11.74
C SER A 42 -6.00 3.78 12.55
N ASP A 43 -7.03 4.19 11.82
CA ASP A 43 -8.34 4.53 12.38
C ASP A 43 -9.27 3.33 12.31
N HIS A 44 -9.93 3.01 13.43
CA HIS A 44 -10.92 1.94 13.49
C HIS A 44 -12.22 2.46 14.13
N TYR A 45 -13.31 2.27 13.42
CA TYR A 45 -14.66 2.62 13.86
C TYR A 45 -15.54 1.38 13.86
N MET A 46 -16.34 1.22 14.91
CA MET A 46 -17.35 0.17 14.99
C MET A 46 -18.64 0.76 15.52
N VAL A 47 -19.74 0.40 14.86
CA VAL A 47 -21.10 0.67 15.33
C VAL A 47 -21.83 -0.65 15.45
N ARG A 48 -22.47 -0.86 16.59
CA ARG A 48 -23.31 -2.01 16.85
C ARG A 48 -24.65 -1.58 17.43
N ILE A 49 -25.71 -2.20 16.94
CA ILE A 49 -27.07 -2.05 17.44
C ILE A 49 -27.56 -3.45 17.79
N ASP A 50 -28.05 -3.61 19.01
CA ASP A 50 -28.70 -4.82 19.48
C ASP A 50 -30.13 -4.45 19.90
N GLU A 51 -31.11 -5.22 19.45
CA GLU A 51 -32.52 -4.97 19.76
C GLU A 51 -33.20 -6.27 20.16
N GLN A 52 -34.01 -6.20 21.21
CA GLN A 52 -34.85 -7.32 21.63
C GLN A 52 -36.30 -7.04 21.27
N LEU A 53 -36.83 -7.76 20.29
CA LEU A 53 -38.22 -7.62 19.88
C LEU A 53 -39.10 -8.61 20.67
N GLY A 54 -39.76 -8.11 21.71
CA GLY A 54 -40.54 -8.93 22.63
C GLY A 54 -39.67 -9.83 23.50
N SER A 55 -40.20 -10.98 23.96
CA SER A 55 -39.48 -11.85 24.90
C SER A 55 -38.69 -12.99 24.23
N LYS A 56 -38.76 -13.12 22.90
CA LYS A 56 -38.27 -14.30 22.18
C LYS A 56 -37.29 -14.02 21.07
N ASP A 57 -37.27 -12.81 20.52
CA ASP A 57 -36.47 -12.47 19.35
C ASP A 57 -35.41 -11.42 19.72
N THR A 58 -34.17 -11.66 19.30
CA THR A 58 -33.05 -10.73 19.46
C THR A 58 -32.36 -10.56 18.13
N PHE A 59 -32.15 -9.30 17.74
CA PHE A 59 -31.47 -8.93 16.51
C PHE A 59 -30.19 -8.18 16.85
N PHE A 60 -29.16 -8.38 16.04
CA PHE A 60 -28.00 -7.50 16.04
C PHE A 60 -27.63 -7.07 14.63
N PHE A 61 -27.09 -5.87 14.54
CA PHE A 61 -26.42 -5.35 13.36
C PHE A 61 -25.10 -4.72 13.77
N ARG A 62 -24.05 -4.95 12.97
CA ARG A 62 -22.72 -4.40 13.17
C ARG A 62 -22.17 -3.87 11.85
N TYR A 63 -21.62 -2.67 11.90
CA TYR A 63 -20.73 -2.13 10.89
C TYR A 63 -19.35 -1.92 11.51
N ASP A 64 -18.31 -2.30 10.79
CA ASP A 64 -16.91 -2.09 11.16
C ASP A 64 -16.13 -1.50 9.98
N GLU A 65 -15.30 -0.51 10.27
CA GLU A 65 -14.45 0.15 9.28
C GLU A 65 -13.05 0.38 9.84
N LEU A 66 -12.05 -0.09 9.13
CA LEU A 66 -10.63 0.07 9.47
C LEU A 66 -9.93 0.75 8.29
N ASN A 67 -9.38 1.93 8.54
CA ASN A 67 -8.59 2.69 7.59
C ASN A 67 -7.14 2.74 8.08
N VAL A 68 -6.26 2.04 7.38
CA VAL A 68 -4.81 2.02 7.65
C VAL A 68 -4.09 2.75 6.52
N THR A 69 -3.11 3.58 6.87
CA THR A 69 -2.15 4.19 5.95
C THR A 69 -0.75 4.05 6.53
N ASP A 70 0.10 3.33 5.82
CA ASP A 70 1.50 3.10 6.15
C ASP A 70 2.40 3.70 5.06
N VAL A 71 3.30 4.59 5.44
CA VAL A 71 4.27 5.22 4.54
C VAL A 71 5.67 5.01 5.10
N SER A 72 6.41 4.13 4.45
CA SER A 72 7.77 3.73 4.82
C SER A 72 8.77 4.29 3.78
N PRO A 73 9.61 5.29 4.13
CA PRO A 73 10.63 5.82 3.24
C PRO A 73 11.65 4.74 2.82
N THR A 74 11.90 4.60 1.52
CA THR A 74 12.91 3.68 0.97
C THR A 74 14.14 4.41 0.43
N SER A 75 14.00 5.70 0.11
CA SER A 75 15.08 6.58 -0.29
C SER A 75 14.79 8.03 0.14
N ILE A 76 15.64 8.97 -0.29
CA ILE A 76 15.41 10.40 -0.06
C ILE A 76 14.16 10.91 -0.80
N SER A 77 13.84 10.29 -1.94
CA SER A 77 12.78 10.72 -2.86
C SER A 77 11.61 9.75 -2.96
N GLN A 78 11.78 8.51 -2.49
CA GLN A 78 10.85 7.41 -2.68
C GLN A 78 10.36 6.87 -1.33
N SER A 79 9.07 6.54 -1.28
CA SER A 79 8.45 5.85 -0.15
C SER A 79 7.65 4.65 -0.64
N LEU A 80 7.67 3.56 0.13
CA LEU A 80 6.66 2.52 0.04
C LEU A 80 5.39 3.03 0.72
N THR A 81 4.26 2.97 0.02
CA THR A 81 2.96 3.39 0.55
C THR A 81 2.00 2.21 0.50
N ASN A 82 1.42 1.86 1.65
CA ASN A 82 0.38 0.87 1.79
C ASN A 82 -0.87 1.53 2.38
N SER A 83 -2.05 1.16 1.92
CA SER A 83 -3.30 1.57 2.56
C SER A 83 -4.34 0.47 2.50
N VAL A 84 -5.13 0.34 3.56
CA VAL A 84 -6.22 -0.62 3.67
C VAL A 84 -7.45 0.11 4.18
N ALA A 85 -8.49 0.18 3.35
CA ALA A 85 -9.81 0.70 3.74
C ALA A 85 -10.78 -0.47 3.89
N ALA A 86 -10.60 -1.26 4.95
CA ALA A 86 -11.39 -2.45 5.21
C ALA A 86 -12.76 -2.07 5.76
N LYS A 87 -13.80 -2.79 5.31
CA LYS A 87 -15.18 -2.62 5.79
C LYS A 87 -15.80 -3.97 6.04
N GLY A 88 -16.55 -4.10 7.12
CA GLY A 88 -17.33 -5.27 7.46
C GLY A 88 -18.75 -4.92 7.85
N LEU A 89 -19.64 -5.83 7.50
CA LEU A 89 -21.05 -5.81 7.86
C LEU A 89 -21.39 -7.16 8.48
N GLY A 90 -22.08 -7.14 9.60
CA GLY A 90 -22.56 -8.34 10.28
C GLY A 90 -23.99 -8.13 10.76
N ALA A 91 -24.81 -9.16 10.62
CA ALA A 91 -26.15 -9.16 11.16
C ALA A 91 -26.51 -10.54 11.70
N GLY A 92 -27.42 -10.59 12.65
CA GLY A 92 -27.97 -11.86 13.09
C GLY A 92 -29.28 -11.72 13.84
N TRP A 93 -29.92 -12.87 13.97
CA TRP A 93 -31.22 -13.02 14.59
C TRP A 93 -31.25 -14.33 15.38
N SER A 94 -31.55 -14.22 16.66
CA SER A 94 -31.79 -15.34 17.55
C SER A 94 -33.25 -15.37 17.96
N ARG A 95 -33.86 -16.56 17.94
CA ARG A 95 -35.23 -16.79 18.40
C ARG A 95 -35.33 -17.96 19.37
N ALA A 96 -35.92 -17.73 20.54
CA ALA A 96 -36.35 -18.80 21.43
C ALA A 96 -37.78 -19.24 21.09
N PHE A 97 -37.95 -20.46 20.59
CA PHE A 97 -39.29 -21.02 20.34
C PHE A 97 -39.93 -21.49 21.65
N THR A 98 -39.14 -22.20 22.46
CA THR A 98 -39.43 -22.67 23.82
C THR A 98 -38.23 -22.37 24.71
N PRO A 99 -38.33 -22.52 26.04
CA PRO A 99 -37.16 -22.42 26.93
C PRO A 99 -36.03 -23.42 26.62
N SER A 100 -36.28 -24.43 25.79
CA SER A 100 -35.33 -25.48 25.41
C SER A 100 -34.98 -25.53 23.92
N ILE A 101 -35.57 -24.67 23.09
CA ILE A 101 -35.35 -24.66 21.63
C ILE A 101 -35.03 -23.23 21.19
N LEU A 102 -33.83 -23.06 20.64
CA LEU A 102 -33.32 -21.80 20.08
C LEU A 102 -32.98 -21.98 18.59
N PHE A 103 -33.24 -20.96 17.81
CA PHE A 103 -32.72 -20.77 16.47
C PHE A 103 -31.78 -19.55 16.44
N ASP A 104 -30.68 -19.64 15.72
CA ASP A 104 -29.71 -18.56 15.52
C ASP A 104 -29.32 -18.53 14.04
N PHE A 105 -29.44 -17.35 13.44
CA PHE A 105 -29.00 -17.06 12.09
C PHE A 105 -28.02 -15.90 12.11
N ARG A 106 -26.90 -16.05 11.40
CA ARG A 106 -25.88 -15.00 11.27
C ARG A 106 -25.42 -14.89 9.83
N PHE A 107 -25.20 -13.65 9.41
CA PHE A 107 -24.65 -13.32 8.11
C PHE A 107 -23.56 -12.25 8.29
N GLY A 108 -22.52 -12.33 7.47
CA GLY A 108 -21.49 -11.31 7.43
C GLY A 108 -20.85 -11.21 6.06
N ILE A 109 -20.38 -10.01 5.72
CA ILE A 109 -19.59 -9.74 4.53
C ILE A 109 -18.48 -8.75 4.89
N ALA A 110 -17.29 -8.95 4.32
CA ALA A 110 -16.18 -8.04 4.49
C ALA A 110 -15.49 -7.73 3.17
N THR A 111 -14.99 -6.51 3.05
CA THR A 111 -14.17 -6.05 1.93
C THR A 111 -12.85 -5.53 2.47
N ARG A 112 -11.75 -5.87 1.79
CA ARG A 112 -10.41 -5.42 2.17
C ARG A 112 -9.60 -5.04 0.94
N PRO A 113 -9.90 -3.89 0.29
CA PRO A 113 -9.06 -3.37 -0.76
C PRO A 113 -7.68 -3.02 -0.19
N PHE A 114 -6.63 -3.52 -0.84
CA PHE A 114 -5.25 -3.24 -0.46
C PHE A 114 -4.62 -2.34 -1.53
N LEU A 115 -4.26 -1.13 -1.17
CA LEU A 115 -3.54 -0.21 -2.04
C LEU A 115 -2.05 -0.30 -1.73
N ARG A 116 -1.23 -0.48 -2.76
CA ARG A 116 0.23 -0.48 -2.65
C ARG A 116 0.83 0.38 -3.75
N GLY A 117 1.86 1.15 -3.42
CA GLY A 117 2.67 1.86 -4.40
C GLY A 117 4.05 2.16 -3.86
N THR A 118 4.93 2.55 -4.77
CA THR A 118 6.27 3.03 -4.41
C THR A 118 6.50 4.36 -5.14
N PRO A 119 5.75 5.42 -4.79
CA PRO A 119 5.87 6.71 -5.45
C PRO A 119 7.22 7.37 -5.15
N ASP A 120 7.78 7.98 -6.19
CA ASP A 120 8.88 8.94 -6.09
C ASP A 120 8.33 10.38 -6.18
N ILE A 121 9.02 11.34 -5.56
CA ILE A 121 8.67 12.78 -5.63
C ILE A 121 8.55 13.32 -7.06
N ASN A 122 9.29 12.73 -8.01
CA ASN A 122 9.24 13.11 -9.42
C ASN A 122 8.05 12.47 -10.18
N GLY A 123 7.31 11.56 -9.55
CA GLY A 123 6.18 10.84 -10.16
C GLY A 123 6.58 9.93 -11.33
N ASP A 124 5.61 9.44 -12.08
CA ASP A 124 5.83 8.54 -13.24
C ASP A 124 5.89 9.29 -14.60
N GLY A 125 5.59 10.59 -14.60
CA GLY A 125 5.58 11.44 -15.79
C GLY A 125 6.91 11.51 -16.54
N PRO A 126 8.06 11.70 -15.86
CA PRO A 126 9.37 11.71 -16.51
C PRO A 126 9.70 10.39 -17.23
N ALA A 127 9.36 9.24 -16.63
CA ALA A 127 9.51 7.95 -17.30
C ALA A 127 8.65 7.87 -18.59
N LYS A 128 7.40 8.31 -18.54
CA LYS A 128 6.51 8.37 -19.71
C LYS A 128 7.08 9.28 -20.81
N ALA A 129 7.63 10.43 -20.44
CA ALA A 129 8.26 11.37 -21.39
C ALA A 129 9.49 10.78 -22.09
N LEU A 130 10.19 9.82 -21.46
CA LEU A 130 11.30 9.07 -22.05
C LEU A 130 10.83 7.89 -22.92
N GLY A 131 9.52 7.63 -22.97
CA GLY A 131 8.90 6.58 -23.79
C GLY A 131 8.66 5.26 -23.05
N PHE A 132 8.77 5.22 -21.72
CA PHE A 132 8.39 4.05 -20.93
C PHE A 132 6.87 3.99 -20.78
N SER A 133 6.24 2.94 -21.31
CA SER A 133 4.80 2.73 -21.27
C SER A 133 4.46 1.50 -20.42
N SER A 134 4.45 1.68 -19.10
CA SER A 134 3.99 0.66 -18.16
C SER A 134 2.81 1.20 -17.35
N THR A 135 1.71 0.45 -17.36
CA THR A 135 0.54 0.76 -16.55
C THR A 135 0.89 0.55 -15.08
N GLY A 136 1.03 1.65 -14.34
CA GLY A 136 1.39 1.64 -12.92
C GLY A 136 2.78 2.16 -12.62
N GLY A 137 3.65 2.37 -13.62
CA GLY A 137 4.97 2.96 -13.42
C GLY A 137 6.12 2.06 -13.88
N THR A 138 7.34 2.56 -13.74
CA THR A 138 8.56 1.89 -14.26
C THR A 138 9.66 1.97 -13.23
N PHE A 139 10.34 0.84 -13.01
CA PHE A 139 11.55 0.76 -12.22
C PHE A 139 12.73 0.28 -13.03
N LEU A 140 13.90 0.83 -12.72
CA LEU A 140 15.19 0.41 -13.25
C LEU A 140 16.06 -0.09 -12.10
N GLY A 141 16.37 -1.38 -12.12
CA GLY A 141 17.39 -1.99 -11.26
C GLY A 141 18.74 -2.05 -11.96
N LEU A 142 19.81 -1.77 -11.23
CA LEU A 142 21.18 -1.97 -11.71
C LEU A 142 21.71 -3.32 -11.24
N GLY A 143 22.34 -4.07 -12.15
CA GLY A 143 23.00 -5.32 -11.82
C GLY A 143 24.34 -5.12 -11.10
N ALA A 144 24.85 -6.19 -10.48
CA ALA A 144 26.19 -6.17 -9.88
C ALA A 144 27.26 -5.77 -10.92
N PRO A 145 28.28 -4.98 -10.53
CA PRO A 145 28.58 -4.49 -9.18
C PRO A 145 27.87 -3.18 -8.78
N TYR A 146 26.98 -2.66 -9.63
CA TYR A 146 26.32 -1.36 -9.45
C TYR A 146 24.97 -1.44 -8.72
N ALA A 147 24.59 -2.64 -8.25
CA ALA A 147 23.44 -2.80 -7.38
C ALA A 147 23.65 -2.00 -6.10
N ILE A 148 22.67 -1.19 -5.72
CA ILE A 148 22.74 -0.36 -4.51
C ILE A 148 22.03 -1.10 -3.38
N PRO A 149 22.75 -1.49 -2.31
CA PRO A 149 22.13 -2.10 -1.14
C PRO A 149 21.07 -1.17 -0.53
N GLY A 150 19.88 -1.71 -0.26
CA GLY A 150 18.80 -0.98 0.43
C GLY A 150 17.76 -0.30 -0.48
N ILE A 151 17.97 -0.22 -1.80
CA ILE A 151 16.92 0.24 -2.72
C ILE A 151 15.97 -0.93 -3.00
N ALA A 152 14.82 -0.94 -2.32
CA ALA A 152 13.86 -2.06 -2.37
C ALA A 152 13.20 -2.28 -3.75
N SER A 153 13.03 -1.23 -4.56
CA SER A 153 12.27 -1.29 -5.83
C SER A 153 13.06 -0.84 -7.07
N GLY A 154 14.34 -0.49 -6.93
CA GLY A 154 15.10 0.22 -7.98
C GLY A 154 14.74 1.70 -8.12
N PHE A 155 15.33 2.36 -9.12
CA PHE A 155 15.04 3.76 -9.45
C PHE A 155 13.73 3.87 -10.23
N GLY A 156 12.88 4.82 -9.88
CA GLY A 156 11.64 5.04 -10.59
C GLY A 156 10.49 5.29 -9.65
N SER A 157 9.28 5.24 -10.20
CA SER A 157 8.05 5.54 -9.49
C SER A 157 6.97 4.58 -9.91
N GLN A 158 6.20 4.10 -8.94
CA GLN A 158 4.97 3.37 -9.16
C GLN A 158 3.81 4.08 -8.49
N ALA A 159 2.81 4.43 -9.30
CA ALA A 159 1.55 4.94 -8.81
C ALA A 159 0.85 3.86 -7.97
N PRO A 160 0.20 4.23 -6.86
CA PRO A 160 -0.48 3.23 -6.05
C PRO A 160 -1.59 2.51 -6.83
N ASN A 161 -1.65 1.19 -6.70
CA ASN A 161 -2.66 0.35 -7.31
C ASN A 161 -3.43 -0.45 -6.26
N THR A 162 -4.74 -0.54 -6.47
CA THR A 162 -5.64 -1.29 -5.58
C THR A 162 -5.75 -2.74 -6.01
N ILE A 163 -5.46 -3.65 -5.08
CA ILE A 163 -5.72 -5.08 -5.20
C ILE A 163 -6.98 -5.36 -4.39
N SER A 164 -8.09 -5.64 -5.08
CA SER A 164 -9.33 -6.02 -4.42
C SER A 164 -9.31 -7.52 -4.12
N ASN A 165 -9.42 -7.87 -2.84
CA ASN A 165 -9.76 -9.24 -2.44
C ASN A 165 -11.18 -9.24 -1.84
N PRO A 166 -12.16 -9.95 -2.44
CA PRO A 166 -13.36 -10.30 -1.70
C PRO A 166 -12.95 -11.27 -0.58
N VAL A 167 -13.13 -10.87 0.67
CA VAL A 167 -13.01 -11.80 1.80
C VAL A 167 -14.41 -12.41 1.96
N ALA A 168 -14.65 -13.50 1.24
CA ALA A 168 -15.87 -14.30 1.36
C ALA A 168 -15.82 -15.16 2.63
#